data_AF-A0A6P4XEK1-F1
#
_entry.id   AF-A0A6P4XEK1-F1
#
_cell.length_a   1.000
_cell.length_b   1.000
_cell.length_c   1.000
_cell.angle_alpha   90.00
_cell.angle_beta   90.00
_cell.angle_gamma   90.00
#
_symmetry.space_group_name_H-M   'P 1'
#
loop_
_entity.id
_entity.type
_entity.pdbx_description
1 polymer ?
#
loop_
_entity_poly.entity_id
_entity_poly.type
_entity_poly.pdbx_seq_one_letter_code
_entity_poly.pdbx_strand_id
1 'polypeptide(L)'
;MRYFLLNILLICPFHPLLVDATVKYCCHEEFLEWIERLVQKNMAGAVCEEENLDLAGELEVLQAIYGEDVQSLGGGAHTEVLMTLGQEGIGLQFLLSGRYPEEPPTIHVSSSEACDVADSAVLGAHLEGVAKASVGEPMLHTLITEAKDFVASRVKDVPRSCSTKTSAQDDSKPVCKFFLEGKCRFGDNCFNRHPQENAVPTAAKRVSLSETKAENRESLVESRESERKGGKKPPMRTALDVINRIQWDDDLPSRNFVIGYLDRFTGVQERPFDEFTWGELSDAELDDLAIPQHRIQYFKYHDQKVWDKNERLDNVFGSTGSYVTIHDVMQRYKKEDETVQEKEEGEGTQDVADPEEPSEDEESSSDEDGDMATNKTRPRKSSKPTSSNKPNYFVAVRITDPDILRVARDFQKCIFERSPVLDAALAPVEKLHVTLCVLRIDDQTQLDAARRVLRDLKRESARLLPPSLVLNFRGVETFHNRVVYAAPEDNANFRALAGRVTSLLGDAGLNMAGNRDEYIPHLTLLKLSKSMCKEMASCGALSAEGVDPTLYDRFVDRQFGAQAVDELHLCSMGSTRHDGFYQCEASVGLFDEH
;
A
#
# COMPACT_ATOMS: atom_id res chain seq x y z
N MET A 1 40.44 6.54 46.38
CA MET A 1 39.01 6.23 46.56
C MET A 1 38.14 7.46 46.85
N ARG A 2 38.46 8.33 47.83
CA ARG A 2 37.65 9.55 48.10
C ARG A 2 37.47 10.50 46.89
N TYR A 3 38.50 10.67 46.05
CA TYR A 3 38.39 11.45 44.80
C TYR A 3 37.65 10.72 43.66
N PHE A 4 37.57 9.39 43.72
CA PHE A 4 36.87 8.58 42.71
C PHE A 4 35.36 8.57 42.97
N LEU A 5 34.97 8.55 44.25
CA LEU A 5 33.57 8.61 44.69
C LEU A 5 32.94 10.00 44.46
N LEU A 6 33.71 11.09 44.57
CA LEU A 6 33.22 12.43 44.23
C LEU A 6 32.94 12.59 42.72
N ASN A 7 33.71 11.92 41.85
CA ASN A 7 33.49 11.95 40.41
C ASN A 7 32.24 11.17 39.99
N ILE A 8 31.89 10.08 40.67
CA ILE A 8 30.66 9.33 40.38
C ILE A 8 29.41 10.14 40.75
N LEU A 9 29.46 10.93 41.82
CA LEU A 9 28.37 11.83 42.24
C LEU A 9 28.16 13.04 41.31
N LEU A 10 29.17 13.42 40.52
CA LEU A 10 29.09 14.53 39.56
C LEU A 10 28.55 14.11 38.18
N ILE A 11 28.51 12.81 37.87
CA ILE A 11 28.13 12.30 36.53
C ILE A 11 26.65 11.87 36.47
N CYS A 12 25.96 11.66 37.61
CA CYS A 12 24.58 11.18 37.61
C CYS A 12 23.74 11.74 38.78
N PRO A 13 23.15 12.93 38.66
CA PRO A 13 22.40 13.56 39.75
C PRO A 13 20.98 12.99 39.99
N PHE A 14 20.54 11.97 39.24
CA PHE A 14 19.15 11.47 39.29
C PHE A 14 19.04 9.94 39.32
N HIS A 15 19.87 9.25 40.12
CA HIS A 15 19.61 7.84 40.42
C HIS A 15 18.61 7.71 41.59
N PRO A 16 17.45 7.03 41.44
CA PRO A 16 16.37 7.01 42.45
C PRO A 16 16.78 6.46 43.83
N LEU A 17 17.84 5.65 43.89
CA LEU A 17 18.35 5.08 45.15
C LEU A 17 19.18 6.06 46.01
N LEU A 18 19.64 7.18 45.43
CA LEU A 18 20.46 8.16 46.15
C LEU A 18 19.64 9.17 46.95
N VAL A 19 18.43 9.50 46.47
CA VAL A 19 17.54 10.47 47.11
C VAL A 19 16.96 9.92 48.42
N ASP A 20 16.70 8.61 48.48
CA ASP A 20 16.08 7.96 49.64
C ASP A 20 17.09 7.65 50.78
N ALA A 21 18.39 7.60 50.45
CA ALA A 21 19.45 7.28 51.42
C ALA A 21 19.91 8.51 52.22
N THR A 22 19.91 9.71 51.62
CA THR A 22 20.26 10.96 52.31
C THR A 22 19.30 11.34 53.44
N VAL A 23 18.06 10.83 53.41
CA VAL A 23 17.08 11.06 54.47
C VAL A 23 17.25 10.08 55.64
N LYS A 24 17.86 8.91 55.40
CA LYS A 24 17.87 7.80 56.37
C LYS A 24 19.15 7.72 57.22
N TYR A 25 20.29 8.23 56.73
CA TYR A 25 21.57 8.18 57.44
C TYR A 25 22.06 9.61 57.75
N CYS A 26 21.87 10.06 58.99
CA CYS A 26 22.24 11.41 59.42
C CYS A 26 23.74 11.63 59.69
N CYS A 27 24.59 10.60 59.55
CA CYS A 27 26.04 10.71 59.76
C CYS A 27 26.84 10.21 58.55
N HIS A 28 27.82 11.02 58.13
CA HIS A 28 28.64 10.82 56.92
C HIS A 28 29.55 9.55 56.99
N GLU A 29 29.82 9.01 58.18
CA GLU A 29 30.59 7.76 58.33
C GLU A 29 29.74 6.50 58.09
N GLU A 30 28.50 6.47 58.58
CA GLU A 30 27.60 5.31 58.41
C GLU A 30 27.20 5.09 56.95
N PHE A 31 27.06 6.18 56.17
CA PHE A 31 26.79 6.13 54.75
C PHE A 31 27.96 5.52 53.94
N LEU A 32 29.20 5.84 54.33
CA LEU A 32 30.40 5.31 53.66
C LEU A 32 30.62 3.83 54.00
N GLU A 33 30.39 3.42 55.25
CA GLU A 33 30.44 2.00 55.63
C GLU A 33 29.36 1.17 54.91
N TRP A 34 28.17 1.74 54.67
CA TRP A 34 27.12 1.07 53.92
C TRP A 34 27.50 0.87 52.44
N ILE A 35 28.11 1.87 51.81
CA ILE A 35 28.62 1.75 50.42
C ILE A 35 29.75 0.71 50.35
N GLU A 36 30.70 0.71 51.29
CA GLU A 36 31.77 -0.31 51.31
C GLU A 36 31.21 -1.73 51.47
N ARG A 37 30.19 -1.92 52.31
CA ARG A 37 29.51 -3.22 52.46
C ARG A 37 28.74 -3.63 51.22
N LEU A 38 28.11 -2.69 50.51
CA LEU A 38 27.38 -2.97 49.27
C LEU A 38 28.35 -3.41 48.15
N VAL A 39 29.50 -2.73 48.05
CA VAL A 39 30.56 -3.06 47.10
C VAL A 39 31.19 -4.42 47.44
N GLN A 40 31.46 -4.71 48.71
CA GLN A 40 31.96 -6.03 49.13
C GLN A 40 30.96 -7.16 48.93
N LYS A 41 29.65 -6.89 49.09
CA LYS A 41 28.59 -7.89 48.88
C LYS A 41 28.39 -8.20 47.39
N ASN A 42 28.55 -7.21 46.51
CA ASN A 42 28.53 -7.42 45.06
C ASN A 42 29.81 -8.07 44.52
N MET A 43 30.98 -7.81 45.14
CA MET A 43 32.24 -8.43 44.71
C MET A 43 32.41 -9.89 45.18
N ALA A 44 31.69 -10.33 46.22
CA ALA A 44 31.74 -11.71 46.69
C ALA A 44 30.79 -12.68 45.95
N GLY A 45 29.84 -12.16 45.16
CA GLY A 45 28.89 -12.95 44.36
C GLY A 45 29.24 -13.02 42.86
N ALA A 46 30.23 -12.26 42.38
CA ALA A 46 30.45 -12.04 40.94
C ALA A 46 31.50 -12.96 40.29
N VAL A 47 32.00 -14.01 40.96
CA VAL A 47 33.15 -14.78 40.46
C VAL A 47 32.77 -16.08 39.73
N CYS A 48 31.48 -16.40 39.52
CA CYS A 48 31.10 -17.63 38.80
C CYS A 48 29.90 -17.54 37.82
N GLU A 49 29.34 -16.34 37.54
CA GLU A 49 28.13 -16.23 36.68
C GLU A 49 28.24 -15.19 35.55
N GLU A 50 29.42 -14.69 35.21
CA GLU A 50 29.57 -13.71 34.10
C GLU A 50 29.76 -14.37 32.72
N GLU A 51 30.04 -15.68 32.61
CA GLU A 51 30.33 -16.34 31.32
C GLU A 51 29.11 -16.89 30.56
N ASN A 52 27.87 -16.75 31.09
CA ASN A 52 26.66 -17.35 30.47
C ASN A 52 25.52 -16.38 30.16
N LEU A 53 25.69 -15.08 30.43
CA LEU A 53 24.63 -14.07 30.21
C LEU A 53 24.37 -13.79 28.73
N ASP A 54 25.41 -13.81 27.89
CA ASP A 54 25.27 -13.51 26.45
C ASP A 54 24.58 -14.64 25.69
N LEU A 55 24.88 -15.91 26.02
CA LEU A 55 24.25 -17.06 25.38
C LEU A 55 22.81 -17.27 25.86
N ALA A 56 22.54 -17.11 27.16
CA ALA A 56 21.18 -17.19 27.69
C ALA A 56 20.27 -16.09 27.10
N GLY A 57 20.80 -14.87 26.98
CA GLY A 57 20.10 -13.76 26.32
C GLY A 57 19.87 -14.01 24.82
N GLU A 58 20.87 -14.52 24.10
CA GLU A 58 20.71 -14.88 22.69
C GLU A 58 19.66 -15.98 22.49
N LEU A 59 19.63 -16.99 23.35
CA LEU A 59 18.64 -18.08 23.29
C LEU A 59 17.22 -17.60 23.62
N GLU A 60 17.04 -16.69 24.58
CA GLU A 60 15.74 -16.11 24.89
C GLU A 60 15.19 -15.28 23.72
N VAL A 61 16.05 -14.51 23.05
CA VAL A 61 15.70 -13.77 21.82
C VAL A 61 15.32 -14.74 20.71
N LEU A 62 16.08 -15.83 20.51
CA LEU A 62 15.75 -16.83 19.49
C LEU A 62 14.43 -17.54 19.76
N GLN A 63 14.13 -17.88 21.02
CA GLN A 63 12.84 -18.45 21.41
C GLN A 63 11.69 -17.45 21.21
N ALA A 64 11.91 -16.17 21.44
CA ALA A 64 10.91 -15.13 21.19
C ALA A 64 10.62 -14.94 19.69
N ILE A 65 11.64 -15.06 18.82
CA ILE A 65 11.49 -14.87 17.37
C ILE A 65 10.93 -16.13 16.68
N TYR A 66 11.37 -17.31 17.08
CA TYR A 66 11.08 -18.56 16.37
C TYR A 66 10.19 -19.55 17.15
N GLY A 67 9.84 -19.26 18.39
CA GLY A 67 8.91 -20.08 19.18
C GLY A 67 9.39 -21.53 19.37
N GLU A 68 8.49 -22.49 19.14
CA GLU A 68 8.76 -23.93 19.31
C GLU A 68 9.69 -24.54 18.25
N ASP A 69 9.99 -23.78 17.17
CA ASP A 69 10.88 -24.23 16.10
C ASP A 69 12.36 -24.23 16.53
N VAL A 70 12.70 -23.54 17.64
CA VAL A 70 14.03 -23.54 18.26
C VAL A 70 13.98 -24.20 19.63
N GLN A 71 14.77 -25.25 19.80
CA GLN A 71 14.88 -25.98 21.06
C GLN A 71 16.33 -26.00 21.53
N SER A 72 16.56 -25.49 22.74
CA SER A 72 17.86 -25.60 23.41
C SER A 72 17.84 -26.78 24.37
N LEU A 73 18.71 -27.76 24.16
CA LEU A 73 18.92 -28.88 25.06
C LEU A 73 20.14 -28.57 25.94
N GLY A 74 19.87 -28.11 27.16
CA GLY A 74 20.91 -27.87 28.17
C GLY A 74 21.26 -29.17 28.89
N GLY A 75 22.46 -29.70 28.66
CA GLY A 75 22.84 -30.98 29.24
C GLY A 75 24.32 -31.36 29.11
N GLY A 76 25.24 -30.53 29.61
CA GLY A 76 26.66 -30.88 29.72
C GLY A 76 27.62 -29.73 29.40
N ALA A 77 28.86 -30.06 29.03
CA ALA A 77 29.92 -29.10 28.65
C ALA A 77 29.70 -28.40 27.30
N HIS A 78 28.60 -28.74 26.62
CA HIS A 78 28.19 -28.18 25.33
C HIS A 78 26.70 -27.88 25.37
N THR A 79 26.31 -26.76 24.76
CA THR A 79 24.90 -26.38 24.59
C THR A 79 24.48 -26.74 23.18
N GLU A 80 23.42 -27.52 23.06
CA GLU A 80 22.89 -27.94 21.76
C GLU A 80 21.63 -27.13 21.43
N VAL A 81 21.61 -26.53 20.25
CA VAL A 81 20.46 -25.76 19.74
C VAL A 81 19.97 -26.40 18.46
N LEU A 82 18.73 -26.87 18.48
CA LEU A 82 18.05 -27.46 17.34
C LEU A 82 17.05 -26.47 16.74
N MET A 83 17.12 -26.24 15.45
CA MET A 83 16.22 -25.38 14.69
C MET A 83 15.60 -26.19 13.55
N THR A 84 14.27 -26.17 13.45
CA THR A 84 13.56 -26.74 12.30
C THR A 84 13.15 -25.63 11.33
N LEU A 85 13.54 -25.75 10.07
CA LEU A 85 13.25 -24.74 9.04
C LEU A 85 12.01 -25.12 8.22
N GLY A 86 10.85 -24.56 8.58
CA GLY A 86 9.61 -24.62 7.79
C GLY A 86 9.00 -26.02 7.63
N GLN A 87 8.00 -26.16 6.74
CA GLN A 87 7.32 -27.44 6.46
C GLN A 87 8.17 -28.42 5.62
N GLU A 88 9.38 -28.05 5.19
CA GLU A 88 10.22 -28.82 4.26
C GLU A 88 11.21 -29.77 4.96
N GLY A 89 11.18 -29.88 6.29
CA GLY A 89 11.89 -30.95 7.01
C GLY A 89 13.42 -30.84 7.02
N ILE A 90 13.97 -29.62 6.87
CA ILE A 90 15.41 -29.35 7.09
C ILE A 90 15.63 -29.00 8.56
N GLY A 91 16.44 -29.80 9.26
CA GLY A 91 16.83 -29.59 10.64
C GLY A 91 18.28 -29.10 10.74
N LEU A 92 18.48 -27.98 11.43
CA LEU A 92 19.80 -27.45 11.79
C LEU A 92 20.09 -27.75 13.26
N GLN A 93 21.28 -28.27 13.52
CA GLN A 93 21.77 -28.56 14.86
C GLN A 93 23.08 -27.79 15.07
N PHE A 94 23.11 -26.92 16.07
CA PHE A 94 24.28 -26.15 16.47
C PHE A 94 24.81 -26.70 17.79
N LEU A 95 26.08 -27.10 17.80
CA LEU A 95 26.78 -27.51 19.01
C LEU A 95 27.73 -26.41 19.45
N LEU A 96 27.40 -25.77 20.58
CA LEU A 96 28.14 -24.64 21.14
C LEU A 96 29.16 -25.15 22.15
N SER A 97 30.42 -24.71 22.03
CA SER A 97 31.41 -24.90 23.08
C SER A 97 31.21 -23.87 24.19
N GLY A 98 31.75 -24.12 25.38
CA GLY A 98 31.76 -23.13 26.48
C GLY A 98 32.60 -21.88 26.20
N ARG A 99 33.16 -21.73 24.99
CA ARG A 99 33.89 -20.55 24.52
C ARG A 99 33.16 -19.80 23.42
N TYR A 100 31.91 -20.17 23.13
CA TYR A 100 31.07 -19.38 22.25
C TYR A 100 30.80 -18.00 22.89
N PRO A 101 30.87 -16.88 22.14
CA PRO A 101 31.02 -16.76 20.68
C PRO A 101 32.48 -16.59 20.17
N GLU A 102 33.49 -16.74 21.02
CA GLU A 102 34.91 -16.68 20.63
C GLU A 102 35.33 -17.89 19.76
N GLU A 103 34.62 -19.01 19.87
CA GLU A 103 34.73 -20.16 18.98
C GLU A 103 33.40 -20.40 18.23
N PRO A 104 33.44 -20.65 16.92
CA PRO A 104 32.23 -20.87 16.13
C PRO A 104 31.54 -22.19 16.53
N PRO A 105 30.21 -22.28 16.46
CA PRO A 105 29.48 -23.52 16.68
C PRO A 105 29.84 -24.58 15.64
N THR A 106 29.77 -25.85 16.04
CA THR A 106 29.75 -26.96 15.07
C THR A 106 28.33 -27.08 14.50
N ILE A 107 28.19 -27.04 13.18
CA ILE A 107 26.88 -27.00 12.50
C ILE A 107 26.63 -28.33 11.80
N HIS A 108 25.51 -28.96 12.11
CA HIS A 108 25.03 -30.16 11.42
C HIS A 108 23.70 -29.87 10.72
N VAL A 109 23.64 -30.18 9.42
CA VAL A 109 22.44 -30.01 8.59
C VAL A 109 21.87 -31.39 8.27
N SER A 110 20.62 -31.62 8.65
CA SER A 110 19.88 -32.85 8.39
C SER A 110 18.69 -32.57 7.47
N SER A 111 18.46 -33.43 6.48
CA SER A 111 17.30 -33.33 5.57
C SER A 111 16.51 -34.64 5.61
N SER A 112 15.18 -34.52 5.68
CA SER A 112 14.25 -35.65 5.75
C SER A 112 14.03 -36.36 4.40
N GLU A 113 14.45 -35.79 3.27
CA GLU A 113 14.22 -36.37 1.94
C GLU A 113 15.51 -36.83 1.25
N ALA A 114 15.48 -38.06 0.72
CA ALA A 114 16.65 -38.76 0.16
C ALA A 114 17.21 -38.16 -1.16
N CYS A 115 16.68 -37.03 -1.65
CA CYS A 115 17.14 -36.42 -2.91
C CYS A 115 18.01 -35.15 -2.77
N ASP A 116 18.29 -34.68 -1.54
CA ASP A 116 18.88 -33.35 -1.30
C ASP A 116 20.25 -33.36 -0.55
N VAL A 117 20.99 -34.47 -0.61
CA VAL A 117 22.26 -34.62 0.14
C VAL A 117 23.33 -33.61 -0.31
N ALA A 118 23.33 -33.23 -1.60
CA ALA A 118 24.28 -32.26 -2.13
C ALA A 118 24.03 -30.83 -1.59
N ASP A 119 22.77 -30.45 -1.45
CA ASP A 119 22.39 -29.10 -1.05
C ASP A 119 22.52 -28.88 0.46
N SER A 120 22.33 -29.93 1.26
CA SER A 120 22.67 -29.92 2.69
C SER A 120 24.17 -29.65 2.93
N ALA A 121 25.04 -30.24 2.10
CA ALA A 121 26.48 -30.01 2.18
C ALA A 121 26.88 -28.58 1.76
N VAL A 122 26.21 -28.02 0.73
CA VAL A 122 26.42 -26.63 0.29
C VAL A 122 25.96 -25.65 1.36
N LEU A 123 24.78 -25.87 1.95
CA LEU A 123 24.27 -25.06 3.05
C LEU A 123 25.19 -25.14 4.28
N GLY A 124 25.63 -26.33 4.67
CA GLY A 124 26.58 -26.51 5.77
C GLY A 124 27.88 -25.73 5.55
N ALA A 125 28.50 -25.85 4.37
CA ALA A 125 29.73 -25.13 4.05
C ALA A 125 29.55 -23.59 4.03
N HIS A 126 28.38 -23.12 3.60
CA HIS A 126 28.04 -21.70 3.62
C HIS A 126 27.91 -21.18 5.06
N LEU A 127 27.14 -21.88 5.91
CA LEU A 127 26.95 -21.51 7.31
C LEU A 127 28.24 -21.58 8.13
N GLU A 128 29.13 -22.55 7.86
CA GLU A 128 30.46 -22.58 8.46
C GLU A 128 31.31 -21.36 8.08
N GLY A 129 31.15 -20.85 6.85
CA GLY A 129 31.82 -19.63 6.38
C GLY A 129 31.34 -18.40 7.13
N VAL A 130 30.02 -18.27 7.32
CA VAL A 130 29.39 -17.18 8.09
C VAL A 130 29.80 -17.26 9.55
N ALA A 131 29.79 -18.44 10.16
CA ALA A 131 30.19 -18.63 11.56
C ALA A 131 31.65 -18.21 11.82
N LYS A 132 32.57 -18.49 10.89
CA LYS A 132 33.97 -18.07 10.97
C LYS A 132 34.14 -16.55 10.81
N ALA A 133 33.25 -15.90 10.06
CA ALA A 133 33.30 -14.45 9.85
C ALA A 133 32.75 -13.66 11.05
N SER A 134 31.87 -14.27 11.84
CA SER A 134 31.17 -13.63 12.96
C SER A 134 31.77 -13.96 14.34
N VAL A 135 33.01 -14.46 14.40
CA VAL A 135 33.69 -14.80 15.66
C VAL A 135 33.84 -13.58 16.56
N GLY A 136 33.44 -13.73 17.83
CA GLY A 136 33.47 -12.67 18.84
C GLY A 136 32.12 -11.96 19.05
N GLU A 137 31.10 -12.29 18.27
CA GLU A 137 29.72 -11.78 18.43
C GLU A 137 28.70 -12.93 18.46
N PRO A 138 27.56 -12.77 19.16
CA PRO A 138 26.43 -13.70 19.08
C PRO A 138 25.97 -13.87 17.62
N MET A 139 26.04 -15.10 17.09
CA MET A 139 25.90 -15.40 15.66
C MET A 139 24.77 -16.38 15.31
N LEU A 140 24.06 -16.96 16.29
CA LEU A 140 23.02 -17.97 16.04
C LEU A 140 21.85 -17.38 15.24
N HIS A 141 21.42 -16.16 15.56
CA HIS A 141 20.35 -15.48 14.81
C HIS A 141 20.74 -15.24 13.35
N THR A 142 21.99 -14.81 13.12
CA THR A 142 22.53 -14.59 11.78
C THR A 142 22.60 -15.89 10.99
N LEU A 143 23.09 -16.98 11.61
CA LEU A 143 23.17 -18.30 10.98
C LEU A 143 21.78 -18.85 10.61
N ILE A 144 20.78 -18.67 11.47
CA ILE A 144 19.39 -19.08 11.20
C ILE A 144 18.79 -18.25 10.07
N THR A 145 19.05 -16.94 10.04
CA THR A 145 18.54 -16.03 9.00
C THR A 145 19.14 -16.36 7.64
N GLU A 146 20.46 -16.55 7.55
CA GLU A 146 21.15 -16.96 6.32
C GLU A 146 20.66 -18.33 5.83
N ALA A 147 20.37 -19.26 6.74
CA ALA A 147 19.80 -20.55 6.36
C ALA A 147 18.37 -20.42 5.81
N LYS A 148 17.54 -19.54 6.40
CA LYS A 148 16.19 -19.24 5.89
C LYS A 148 16.24 -18.59 4.52
N ASP A 149 17.17 -17.66 4.31
CA ASP A 149 17.35 -17.00 3.02
C ASP A 149 17.87 -17.96 1.96
N PHE A 150 18.77 -18.88 2.31
CA PHE A 150 19.22 -19.95 1.41
C PHE A 150 18.04 -20.84 0.97
N VAL A 151 17.19 -21.28 1.90
CA VAL A 151 16.01 -22.09 1.57
C VAL A 151 14.97 -21.28 0.78
N ALA A 152 14.75 -20.01 1.13
CA ALA A 152 13.83 -19.13 0.40
C ALA A 152 14.33 -18.82 -1.03
N SER A 153 15.65 -18.79 -1.22
CA SER A 153 16.28 -18.59 -2.53
C SER A 153 16.05 -19.78 -3.45
N ARG A 154 15.95 -21.02 -2.93
CA ARG A 154 15.51 -22.20 -3.71
C ARG A 154 14.10 -22.05 -4.28
N VAL A 155 13.18 -21.42 -3.55
CA VAL A 155 11.79 -21.20 -4.02
C VAL A 155 11.72 -20.14 -5.13
N LYS A 156 12.70 -19.22 -5.16
CA LYS A 156 12.85 -18.20 -6.20
C LYS A 156 13.72 -18.68 -7.37
N ASP A 157 14.61 -19.65 -7.12
CA ASP A 157 15.40 -20.33 -8.13
C ASP A 157 14.64 -21.48 -8.84
N VAL A 158 13.44 -21.15 -9.33
CA VAL A 158 12.95 -21.72 -10.59
C VAL A 158 12.86 -20.64 -11.68
N PRO A 159 13.98 -20.02 -12.10
CA PRO A 159 14.13 -19.57 -13.46
C PRO A 159 14.66 -20.76 -14.27
N ARG A 160 13.86 -21.14 -15.27
CA ARG A 160 14.36 -21.85 -16.45
C ARG A 160 15.63 -21.14 -16.93
N SER A 161 16.79 -21.76 -16.78
CA SER A 161 17.92 -21.46 -17.65
C SER A 161 18.81 -22.67 -17.91
N CYS A 162 18.89 -22.96 -19.20
CA CYS A 162 19.90 -23.66 -19.97
C CYS A 162 21.27 -23.88 -19.29
N SER A 163 21.75 -25.12 -19.36
CA SER A 163 23.17 -25.38 -19.63
C SER A 163 23.31 -26.43 -20.73
N THR A 164 24.25 -26.14 -21.60
CA THR A 164 24.47 -26.67 -22.93
C THR A 164 24.96 -28.11 -23.00
N LYS A 165 24.44 -28.80 -24.02
CA LYS A 165 24.99 -29.94 -24.78
C LYS A 165 25.16 -31.26 -24.02
N THR A 166 24.25 -32.19 -24.27
CA THR A 166 24.56 -33.45 -24.98
C THR A 166 23.30 -33.94 -25.68
N SER A 167 23.45 -34.44 -26.90
CA SER A 167 22.40 -35.02 -27.74
C SER A 167 21.67 -36.18 -27.05
N ALA A 168 20.37 -36.00 -26.78
CA ALA A 168 19.42 -37.10 -26.65
C ALA A 168 18.02 -36.56 -27.03
N GLN A 169 17.39 -37.21 -28.00
CA GLN A 169 16.06 -36.87 -28.49
C GLN A 169 15.02 -37.21 -27.41
N ASP A 170 14.26 -36.20 -26.97
CA ASP A 170 13.06 -36.40 -26.16
C ASP A 170 11.85 -36.47 -27.11
N ASP A 171 11.41 -37.69 -27.42
CA ASP A 171 10.33 -38.00 -28.37
C ASP A 171 8.91 -37.74 -27.80
N SER A 172 8.78 -37.04 -26.68
CA SER A 172 7.51 -36.84 -25.97
C SER A 172 6.74 -35.55 -26.33
N LYS A 173 7.26 -34.68 -27.21
CA LYS A 173 6.63 -33.38 -27.54
C LYS A 173 5.92 -33.34 -28.91
N PRO A 174 4.71 -32.74 -29.01
CA PRO A 174 3.97 -32.64 -30.27
C PRO A 174 4.59 -31.67 -31.28
N VAL A 175 4.37 -31.92 -32.57
CA VAL A 175 4.87 -31.09 -33.69
C VAL A 175 4.12 -29.76 -33.76
N CYS A 176 4.86 -28.67 -34.00
CA CYS A 176 4.30 -27.32 -34.09
C CYS A 176 3.44 -27.13 -35.36
N LYS A 177 2.12 -26.99 -35.20
CA LYS A 177 1.19 -26.73 -36.32
C LYS A 177 1.47 -25.40 -37.05
N PHE A 178 1.84 -24.36 -36.31
CA PHE A 178 2.16 -23.05 -36.88
C PHE A 178 3.46 -23.04 -37.69
N PHE A 179 4.39 -23.96 -37.41
CA PHE A 179 5.60 -24.14 -38.21
C PHE A 179 5.29 -24.83 -39.53
N LEU A 180 4.45 -25.86 -39.52
CA LEU A 180 3.96 -26.51 -40.75
C LEU A 180 3.19 -25.55 -41.67
N GLU A 181 2.53 -24.55 -41.09
CA GLU A 181 1.84 -23.49 -41.83
C GLU A 181 2.73 -22.28 -42.21
N GLY A 182 4.02 -22.29 -41.85
CA GLY A 182 4.96 -21.19 -42.16
C GLY A 182 4.72 -19.88 -41.39
N LYS A 183 3.96 -19.91 -40.29
CA LYS A 183 3.54 -18.73 -39.51
C LYS A 183 4.13 -18.68 -38.08
N CYS A 184 5.02 -19.62 -37.74
CA CYS A 184 5.62 -19.66 -36.40
C CYS A 184 6.55 -18.45 -36.18
N ARG A 185 6.24 -17.61 -35.19
CA ARG A 185 7.06 -16.43 -34.83
C ARG A 185 8.23 -16.75 -33.90
N PHE A 186 8.29 -17.97 -33.37
CA PHE A 186 9.20 -18.36 -32.30
C PHE A 186 10.46 -19.09 -32.78
N GLY A 187 10.56 -19.42 -34.08
CA GLY A 187 11.77 -20.01 -34.68
C GLY A 187 12.25 -21.27 -33.94
N ASP A 188 13.56 -21.41 -33.76
CA ASP A 188 14.19 -22.55 -33.06
C ASP A 188 13.93 -22.57 -31.54
N ASN A 189 13.36 -21.49 -30.99
CA ASN A 189 12.96 -21.38 -29.58
C ASN A 189 11.47 -21.75 -29.35
N CYS A 190 10.81 -22.36 -30.34
CA CYS A 190 9.42 -22.77 -30.20
C CYS A 190 9.27 -23.93 -29.20
N PHE A 191 8.23 -23.85 -28.37
CA PHE A 191 7.92 -24.88 -27.37
C PHE A 191 7.57 -26.24 -27.99
N ASN A 192 7.03 -26.24 -29.21
CA ASN A 192 6.65 -27.43 -29.97
C ASN A 192 7.73 -27.80 -31.00
N ARG A 193 7.88 -29.09 -31.31
CA ARG A 193 8.97 -29.59 -32.16
C ARG A 193 8.84 -29.07 -33.60
N HIS A 194 9.94 -28.59 -34.16
CA HIS A 194 10.11 -28.29 -35.59
C HIS A 194 10.96 -29.42 -36.23
N PRO A 195 10.41 -30.26 -37.11
CA PRO A 195 11.20 -31.27 -37.81
C PRO A 195 12.18 -30.58 -38.77
N GLN A 196 13.49 -30.82 -38.61
CA GLN A 196 14.55 -30.27 -39.47
C GLN A 196 14.67 -31.08 -40.77
N GLU A 197 14.49 -30.42 -41.91
CA GLU A 197 14.94 -30.92 -43.20
C GLU A 197 16.39 -30.47 -43.44
N ASN A 198 17.35 -31.39 -43.44
CA ASN A 198 18.74 -31.12 -43.83
C ASN A 198 19.04 -31.77 -45.17
N ALA A 199 19.21 -30.95 -46.23
CA ALA A 199 20.31 -31.05 -47.20
C ALA A 199 20.30 -29.83 -48.16
N VAL A 200 21.45 -29.13 -48.16
CA VAL A 200 21.90 -27.88 -48.82
C VAL A 200 21.93 -27.94 -50.39
N PRO A 201 22.46 -26.95 -51.18
CA PRO A 201 22.51 -25.46 -51.16
C PRO A 201 22.08 -24.79 -52.51
N THR A 202 22.26 -23.44 -52.58
CA THR A 202 22.74 -22.60 -53.71
C THR A 202 21.78 -21.62 -54.44
N ALA A 203 22.10 -20.33 -54.26
CA ALA A 203 22.15 -19.19 -55.18
C ALA A 203 21.13 -18.96 -56.34
N ALA A 204 20.60 -17.72 -56.32
CA ALA A 204 20.37 -16.79 -57.43
C ALA A 204 19.09 -16.86 -58.31
N LYS A 205 18.51 -15.65 -58.44
CA LYS A 205 18.04 -14.98 -59.67
C LYS A 205 16.52 -14.85 -59.91
N ARG A 206 16.16 -13.57 -60.15
CA ARG A 206 14.92 -13.02 -60.73
C ARG A 206 14.46 -13.81 -61.97
N VAL A 207 13.14 -13.82 -62.24
CA VAL A 207 12.45 -13.14 -63.37
C VAL A 207 11.00 -13.67 -63.52
N SER A 208 10.15 -12.73 -63.96
CA SER A 208 8.72 -12.68 -64.28
C SER A 208 8.15 -13.68 -65.31
N LEU A 209 6.80 -13.70 -65.39
CA LEU A 209 5.87 -13.72 -66.57
C LEU A 209 4.62 -14.57 -66.18
N SER A 210 3.37 -14.06 -66.04
CA SER A 210 2.40 -13.57 -67.05
C SER A 210 2.24 -14.59 -68.20
N GLU A 211 1.07 -15.04 -68.71
CA GLU A 211 -0.31 -14.54 -68.90
C GLU A 211 -1.21 -15.80 -69.14
N THR A 212 -2.53 -15.83 -68.96
CA THR A 212 -3.53 -15.40 -69.97
C THR A 212 -4.96 -15.77 -69.54
N LYS A 213 -5.91 -14.88 -69.88
CA LYS A 213 -7.33 -15.04 -70.29
C LYS A 213 -8.25 -15.98 -69.48
N ALA A 214 -9.22 -15.48 -68.72
CA ALA A 214 -10.43 -14.72 -69.10
C ALA A 214 -11.35 -15.48 -70.08
N GLU A 215 -12.48 -15.97 -69.55
CA GLU A 215 -13.83 -15.99 -70.16
C GLU A 215 -14.72 -16.98 -69.38
N ASN A 216 -15.53 -16.50 -68.42
CA ASN A 216 -16.99 -16.55 -68.55
C ASN A 216 -17.62 -15.73 -67.43
N ARG A 217 -18.39 -14.72 -67.85
CA ARG A 217 -19.01 -13.67 -67.05
C ARG A 217 -20.37 -14.15 -66.55
N GLU A 218 -20.76 -13.55 -65.44
CA GLU A 218 -22.16 -13.21 -65.13
C GLU A 218 -23.07 -14.39 -64.74
N SER A 219 -23.06 -14.74 -63.45
CA SER A 219 -24.30 -15.03 -62.66
C SER A 219 -24.05 -15.65 -61.27
N LEU A 220 -22.94 -15.36 -60.57
CA LEU A 220 -22.74 -15.83 -59.18
C LEU A 220 -21.78 -14.95 -58.34
N VAL A 221 -21.71 -13.65 -58.64
CA VAL A 221 -20.79 -12.70 -57.98
C VAL A 221 -21.46 -11.85 -56.89
N GLU A 222 -22.78 -11.95 -56.70
CA GLU A 222 -23.50 -11.07 -55.76
C GLU A 222 -23.61 -11.60 -54.31
N SER A 223 -22.96 -12.72 -53.99
CA SER A 223 -22.99 -13.29 -52.63
C SER A 223 -21.63 -13.73 -52.07
N ARG A 224 -20.51 -13.41 -52.73
CA ARG A 224 -19.16 -13.78 -52.25
C ARG A 224 -18.06 -12.70 -52.41
N GLU A 225 -18.41 -11.47 -52.82
CA GLU A 225 -17.43 -10.38 -53.01
C GLU A 225 -17.40 -9.30 -51.90
N SER A 226 -18.19 -9.42 -50.84
CA SER A 226 -18.09 -8.51 -49.67
C SER A 226 -16.95 -8.87 -48.69
N GLU A 227 -16.26 -10.01 -48.87
CA GLU A 227 -15.23 -10.47 -47.91
C GLU A 227 -13.77 -10.28 -48.36
N ARG A 228 -13.50 -9.68 -49.53
CA ARG A 228 -12.12 -9.48 -50.02
C ARG A 228 -11.82 -8.07 -50.54
N LYS A 229 -12.23 -7.05 -49.77
CA LYS A 229 -11.57 -5.73 -49.74
C LYS A 229 -11.39 -5.28 -48.29
N GLY A 230 -10.62 -6.05 -47.53
CA GLY A 230 -10.20 -5.68 -46.18
C GLY A 230 -9.07 -4.66 -46.19
N GLY A 231 -9.31 -3.46 -46.73
CA GLY A 231 -8.51 -2.31 -46.29
C GLY A 231 -8.65 -2.21 -44.77
N LYS A 232 -7.56 -2.00 -44.03
CA LYS A 232 -7.61 -1.90 -42.57
C LYS A 232 -8.61 -0.80 -42.21
N LYS A 233 -9.74 -1.17 -41.60
CA LYS A 233 -10.74 -0.22 -41.12
C LYS A 233 -10.06 0.71 -40.10
N PRO A 234 -10.35 2.02 -40.09
CA PRO A 234 -9.79 2.95 -39.12
C PRO A 234 -9.91 2.41 -37.69
N PRO A 235 -8.87 2.54 -36.86
CA PRO A 235 -8.94 2.12 -35.48
C PRO A 235 -10.00 2.97 -34.76
N MET A 236 -10.95 2.30 -34.11
CA MET A 236 -11.94 2.98 -33.27
C MET A 236 -11.38 3.23 -31.88
N ARG A 237 -11.81 4.33 -31.25
CA ARG A 237 -11.51 4.61 -29.85
C ARG A 237 -12.10 3.55 -28.94
N THR A 238 -11.41 3.28 -27.84
CA THR A 238 -11.79 2.23 -26.89
C THR A 238 -12.92 2.71 -25.97
N ALA A 239 -13.62 1.77 -25.33
CA ALA A 239 -14.64 2.13 -24.34
C ALA A 239 -14.06 2.98 -23.20
N LEU A 240 -12.79 2.76 -22.83
CA LEU A 240 -12.08 3.54 -21.81
C LEU A 240 -11.86 5.00 -22.24
N ASP A 241 -11.55 5.24 -23.52
CA ASP A 241 -11.40 6.60 -24.05
C ASP A 241 -12.73 7.37 -23.96
N VAL A 242 -13.86 6.69 -24.22
CA VAL A 242 -15.21 7.27 -24.08
C VAL A 242 -15.54 7.56 -22.62
N ILE A 243 -15.22 6.63 -21.71
CA ILE A 243 -15.41 6.78 -20.26
C ILE A 243 -14.61 7.98 -19.72
N ASN A 244 -13.34 8.12 -20.12
CA ASN A 244 -12.51 9.25 -19.71
C ASN A 244 -13.03 10.56 -20.29
N ARG A 245 -13.52 10.57 -21.53
CA ARG A 245 -14.10 11.78 -22.12
C ARG A 245 -15.34 12.25 -21.36
N ILE A 246 -16.22 11.35 -20.92
CA ILE A 246 -17.40 11.70 -20.14
C ILE A 246 -17.05 12.15 -18.72
N GLN A 247 -16.02 11.55 -18.09
CA GLN A 247 -15.60 11.90 -16.72
C GLN A 247 -14.89 13.25 -16.60
N TRP A 248 -14.16 13.66 -17.63
CA TRP A 248 -13.24 14.80 -17.55
C TRP A 248 -13.64 15.99 -18.43
N ASP A 249 -14.78 15.91 -19.12
CA ASP A 249 -15.28 16.99 -19.98
C ASP A 249 -16.48 17.70 -19.34
N ASP A 250 -16.29 18.96 -18.94
CA ASP A 250 -17.29 19.75 -18.22
C ASP A 250 -18.56 20.01 -19.06
N ASP A 251 -18.44 19.95 -20.40
CA ASP A 251 -19.56 20.13 -21.34
C ASP A 251 -20.46 18.89 -21.48
N LEU A 252 -20.07 17.75 -20.90
CA LEU A 252 -20.77 16.46 -21.00
C LEU A 252 -21.27 15.98 -19.62
N PRO A 253 -22.48 16.35 -19.19
CA PRO A 253 -22.99 15.91 -17.89
C PRO A 253 -23.24 14.38 -17.89
N SER A 254 -22.52 13.67 -17.03
CA SER A 254 -22.55 12.20 -16.87
C SER A 254 -23.96 11.61 -16.71
N ARG A 255 -24.88 12.33 -16.04
CA ARG A 255 -26.29 11.98 -15.86
C ARG A 255 -27.10 11.70 -17.14
N ASN A 256 -26.66 12.24 -18.28
CA ASN A 256 -27.37 12.08 -19.55
C ASN A 256 -26.91 10.82 -20.32
N PHE A 257 -25.97 10.06 -19.79
CA PHE A 257 -25.41 8.88 -20.43
C PHE A 257 -25.92 7.57 -19.81
N VAL A 258 -26.18 6.60 -20.68
CA VAL A 258 -26.59 5.23 -20.32
C VAL A 258 -25.64 4.24 -20.98
N ILE A 259 -25.29 3.17 -20.27
CA ILE A 259 -24.31 2.18 -20.70
C ILE A 259 -24.98 0.83 -20.86
N GLY A 260 -24.80 0.26 -22.06
CA GLY A 260 -25.18 -1.10 -22.36
C GLY A 260 -24.01 -2.05 -22.16
N TYR A 261 -24.12 -2.99 -21.23
CA TYR A 261 -23.08 -3.98 -20.97
C TYR A 261 -23.61 -5.41 -20.97
N LEU A 262 -22.74 -6.36 -21.29
CA LEU A 262 -23.07 -7.78 -21.30
C LEU A 262 -22.88 -8.37 -19.88
N ASP A 263 -23.99 -8.67 -19.20
CA ASP A 263 -24.00 -9.40 -17.94
C ASP A 263 -23.87 -10.92 -18.15
N ARG A 264 -23.23 -11.61 -17.18
CA ARG A 264 -22.92 -13.04 -17.27
C ARG A 264 -24.15 -13.93 -17.30
N PHE A 265 -25.27 -13.49 -16.73
CA PHE A 265 -26.45 -14.34 -16.54
C PHE A 265 -27.71 -13.80 -17.23
N THR A 266 -27.76 -12.49 -17.50
CA THR A 266 -29.00 -11.83 -17.95
C THR A 266 -28.91 -11.18 -19.34
N GLY A 267 -27.77 -11.27 -20.03
CA GLY A 267 -27.58 -10.67 -21.36
C GLY A 267 -27.22 -9.19 -21.31
N VAL A 268 -27.62 -8.40 -22.30
CA VAL A 268 -27.31 -6.97 -22.33
C VAL A 268 -28.20 -6.21 -21.34
N GLN A 269 -27.59 -5.53 -20.38
CA GLN A 269 -28.26 -4.68 -19.40
C GLN A 269 -27.91 -3.21 -19.65
N GLU A 270 -28.87 -2.32 -19.44
CA GLU A 270 -28.71 -0.87 -19.55
C GLU A 270 -28.77 -0.22 -18.17
N ARG A 271 -27.81 0.64 -17.86
CA ARG A 271 -27.68 1.30 -16.55
C ARG A 271 -27.13 2.73 -16.74
N PRO A 272 -27.54 3.72 -15.94
CA PRO A 272 -27.01 5.08 -16.02
C PRO A 272 -25.49 5.12 -15.80
N PHE A 273 -24.81 6.07 -16.43
CA PHE A 273 -23.36 6.23 -16.31
C PHE A 273 -22.92 6.51 -14.86
N ASP A 274 -23.72 7.26 -14.11
CA ASP A 274 -23.47 7.64 -12.72
C ASP A 274 -23.61 6.47 -11.73
N GLU A 275 -24.27 5.37 -12.14
CA GLU A 275 -24.41 4.17 -11.32
C GLU A 275 -23.13 3.30 -11.33
N PHE A 276 -22.11 3.71 -12.07
CA PHE A 276 -20.86 2.98 -12.24
C PHE A 276 -19.66 3.69 -11.65
N THR A 277 -18.91 2.96 -10.82
CA THR A 277 -17.61 3.40 -10.31
C THR A 277 -16.51 3.06 -11.32
N TRP A 278 -15.93 4.09 -11.96
CA TRP A 278 -14.90 3.94 -13.00
C TRP A 278 -13.46 3.90 -12.47
N GLY A 279 -13.27 3.95 -11.14
CA GLY A 279 -11.99 3.86 -10.44
C GLY A 279 -11.39 2.43 -10.40
N GLU A 280 -10.25 2.26 -9.72
CA GLU A 280 -9.68 0.92 -9.50
C GLU A 280 -10.71 0.04 -8.76
N LEU A 281 -10.87 -1.23 -9.16
CA LEU A 281 -11.73 -2.26 -8.54
C LEU A 281 -11.57 -2.43 -7.01
N SER A 282 -10.66 -1.68 -6.39
CA SER A 282 -10.45 -1.61 -4.96
C SER A 282 -11.28 -0.53 -4.26
N ASP A 283 -11.89 0.41 -4.99
CA ASP A 283 -12.73 1.48 -4.46
C ASP A 283 -14.24 1.27 -4.70
N ALA A 284 -14.61 0.18 -5.38
CA ALA A 284 -15.99 -0.22 -5.60
C ALA A 284 -16.56 -0.91 -4.34
N GLU A 285 -17.71 -0.45 -3.83
CA GLU A 285 -18.45 -1.11 -2.76
C GLU A 285 -19.00 -2.47 -3.23
N LEU A 286 -19.33 -3.39 -2.31
CA LEU A 286 -19.77 -4.76 -2.66
C LEU A 286 -21.11 -4.83 -3.42
N ASP A 287 -21.78 -3.68 -3.63
CA ASP A 287 -22.98 -3.51 -4.46
C ASP A 287 -22.72 -2.70 -5.75
N ASP A 288 -21.49 -2.24 -5.98
CA ASP A 288 -21.11 -1.55 -7.21
C ASP A 288 -21.00 -2.56 -8.35
N LEU A 289 -21.77 -2.33 -9.40
CA LEU A 289 -21.75 -3.08 -10.65
C LEU A 289 -20.45 -2.78 -11.41
N ALA A 290 -19.29 -3.19 -10.87
CA ALA A 290 -18.01 -3.04 -11.53
C ALA A 290 -17.95 -3.97 -12.75
N ILE A 291 -18.40 -3.46 -13.89
CA ILE A 291 -18.40 -4.20 -15.14
C ILE A 291 -17.01 -4.10 -15.75
N PRO A 292 -16.35 -5.23 -16.03
CA PRO A 292 -15.09 -5.22 -16.76
C PRO A 292 -15.25 -4.50 -18.11
N GLN A 293 -14.37 -3.57 -18.43
CA GLN A 293 -14.41 -2.72 -19.64
C GLN A 293 -14.62 -3.51 -20.95
N HIS A 294 -14.16 -4.76 -21.01
CA HIS A 294 -14.33 -5.63 -22.17
C HIS A 294 -15.78 -6.08 -22.41
N ARG A 295 -16.67 -5.94 -21.42
CA ARG A 295 -18.09 -6.31 -21.47
C ARG A 295 -19.01 -5.17 -21.89
N ILE A 296 -18.52 -3.93 -21.95
CA ILE A 296 -19.29 -2.79 -22.43
C ILE A 296 -19.48 -2.94 -23.95
N GLN A 297 -20.74 -2.81 -24.38
CA GLN A 297 -21.16 -2.98 -25.77
C GLN A 297 -21.41 -1.63 -26.44
N TYR A 298 -22.13 -0.72 -25.78
CA TYR A 298 -22.45 0.60 -26.33
C TYR A 298 -22.66 1.65 -25.22
N PHE A 299 -22.57 2.92 -25.62
CA PHE A 299 -22.97 4.09 -24.84
C PHE A 299 -24.11 4.81 -25.55
N LYS A 300 -25.10 5.25 -24.79
CA LYS A 300 -26.20 6.09 -25.24
C LYS A 300 -26.14 7.46 -24.56
N TYR A 301 -26.55 8.48 -25.29
CA TYR A 301 -26.85 9.81 -24.77
C TYR A 301 -28.36 10.01 -24.90
N HIS A 302 -29.06 10.15 -23.76
CA HIS A 302 -30.51 9.94 -23.66
C HIS A 302 -30.93 8.63 -24.36
N ASP A 303 -31.68 8.70 -25.46
CA ASP A 303 -32.15 7.52 -26.22
C ASP A 303 -31.31 7.16 -27.46
N GLN A 304 -30.29 7.96 -27.80
CA GLN A 304 -29.49 7.76 -29.00
C GLN A 304 -28.16 7.07 -28.68
N LYS A 305 -27.84 5.97 -29.40
CA LYS A 305 -26.52 5.34 -29.33
C LYS A 305 -25.46 6.30 -29.89
N VAL A 306 -24.47 6.65 -29.08
CA VAL A 306 -23.35 7.53 -29.45
C VAL A 306 -22.06 6.75 -29.71
N TRP A 307 -21.94 5.55 -29.15
CA TRP A 307 -20.81 4.67 -29.40
C TRP A 307 -21.28 3.22 -29.31
N ASP A 308 -20.94 2.37 -30.29
CA ASP A 308 -21.33 0.95 -30.30
C ASP A 308 -20.19 0.10 -30.89
N LYS A 309 -19.75 -0.88 -30.09
CA LYS A 309 -18.64 -1.79 -30.42
C LYS A 309 -18.97 -2.76 -31.54
N ASN A 310 -20.23 -3.21 -31.63
CA ASN A 310 -20.67 -4.22 -32.58
C ASN A 310 -21.05 -3.58 -33.92
N GLU A 311 -21.70 -2.42 -33.87
CA GLU A 311 -22.07 -1.63 -35.05
C GLU A 311 -20.90 -0.76 -35.56
N ARG A 312 -19.77 -0.75 -34.85
CA ARG A 312 -18.61 0.11 -35.12
C ARG A 312 -18.95 1.61 -35.17
N LEU A 313 -19.90 2.04 -34.37
CA LEU A 313 -20.34 3.44 -34.28
C LEU A 313 -19.44 4.20 -33.30
N ASP A 314 -18.92 5.35 -33.71
CA ASP A 314 -18.22 6.29 -32.82
C ASP A 314 -18.61 7.71 -33.20
N ASN A 315 -19.71 8.18 -32.63
CA ASN A 315 -20.17 9.57 -32.71
C ASN A 315 -19.67 10.39 -31.52
N VAL A 316 -18.81 9.83 -30.65
CA VAL A 316 -18.18 10.57 -29.55
C VAL A 316 -16.96 11.32 -30.08
N PHE A 317 -16.11 10.63 -30.85
CA PHE A 317 -14.90 11.19 -31.45
C PHE A 317 -14.92 11.24 -32.98
N GLY A 318 -15.89 10.60 -33.64
CA GLY A 318 -15.96 10.53 -35.11
C GLY A 318 -14.93 9.57 -35.74
N SER A 319 -14.27 8.71 -34.95
CA SER A 319 -13.11 7.91 -35.39
C SER A 319 -13.45 6.84 -36.44
N THR A 320 -14.72 6.48 -36.59
CA THR A 320 -15.19 5.56 -37.65
C THR A 320 -15.43 6.25 -39.00
N GLY A 321 -15.05 7.53 -39.14
CA GLY A 321 -15.15 8.27 -40.41
C GLY A 321 -16.53 8.85 -40.69
N SER A 322 -17.43 8.89 -39.71
CA SER A 322 -18.70 9.62 -39.78
C SER A 322 -18.52 11.13 -39.60
N TYR A 323 -17.39 11.59 -39.05
CA TYR A 323 -17.08 12.99 -38.68
C TYR A 323 -18.11 13.66 -37.75
N VAL A 324 -19.09 12.91 -37.25
CA VAL A 324 -20.08 13.37 -36.27
C VAL A 324 -19.47 13.24 -34.89
N THR A 325 -19.47 14.33 -34.14
CA THR A 325 -18.96 14.41 -32.77
C THR A 325 -20.10 14.47 -31.76
N ILE A 326 -19.77 14.31 -30.48
CA ILE A 326 -20.76 14.33 -29.40
C ILE A 326 -21.52 15.66 -29.35
N HIS A 327 -20.87 16.77 -29.71
CA HIS A 327 -21.50 18.08 -29.77
C HIS A 327 -22.55 18.18 -30.90
N ASP A 328 -22.33 17.51 -32.03
CA ASP A 328 -23.31 17.47 -33.13
C ASP A 328 -24.56 16.67 -32.73
N VAL A 329 -24.37 15.62 -31.92
CA VAL A 329 -25.49 14.83 -31.36
C VAL A 329 -26.27 15.67 -30.34
N MET A 330 -25.58 16.41 -29.47
CA MET A 330 -26.22 17.32 -28.50
C MET A 330 -27.00 18.45 -29.17
N GLN A 331 -26.49 19.03 -30.26
CA GLN A 331 -27.20 20.08 -31.00
C GLN A 331 -28.47 19.57 -31.68
N ARG A 332 -28.46 18.33 -32.20
CA ARG A 332 -29.67 17.69 -32.75
C ARG A 332 -30.71 17.46 -31.67
N TYR A 333 -30.29 16.98 -30.51
CA TYR A 333 -31.18 16.73 -29.38
C TYR A 333 -31.83 18.02 -28.86
N LYS A 334 -31.06 19.11 -28.69
CA LYS A 334 -31.60 20.43 -28.30
C LYS A 334 -32.63 20.95 -29.31
N LYS A 335 -32.35 20.79 -30.61
CA LYS A 335 -33.25 21.21 -31.68
C LYS A 335 -34.53 20.37 -31.75
N GLU A 336 -34.45 19.09 -31.43
CA GLU A 336 -35.61 18.20 -31.35
C GLU A 336 -36.48 18.54 -30.12
N ASP A 337 -35.87 18.85 -28.97
CA ASP A 337 -36.56 19.25 -27.73
C ASP A 337 -37.26 20.62 -27.87
N GLU A 338 -36.61 21.58 -28.52
CA GLU A 338 -37.21 22.88 -28.90
C GLU A 338 -38.45 22.70 -29.81
N THR A 339 -38.42 21.76 -30.77
CA THR A 339 -39.57 21.48 -31.64
C THR A 339 -40.70 20.69 -30.98
N VAL A 340 -40.45 20.06 -29.84
CA VAL A 340 -41.46 19.38 -29.01
C VAL A 340 -42.12 20.39 -28.06
N GLN A 341 -41.34 21.31 -27.47
CA GLN A 341 -41.86 22.40 -26.63
C GLN A 341 -42.71 23.41 -27.44
N GLU A 342 -42.32 23.74 -28.68
CA GLU A 342 -43.13 24.59 -29.57
C GLU A 342 -44.47 23.94 -30.01
N LYS A 343 -44.64 22.62 -29.82
CA LYS A 343 -45.91 21.91 -30.10
C LYS A 343 -46.80 21.79 -28.87
N GLU A 344 -46.26 21.86 -27.67
CA GLU A 344 -47.03 21.78 -26.41
C GLU A 344 -47.52 23.15 -25.92
N GLU A 345 -46.87 24.25 -26.32
CA GLU A 345 -47.29 25.63 -25.97
C GLU A 345 -48.24 26.30 -26.99
N GLY A 346 -48.70 25.55 -28.01
CA GLY A 346 -49.55 26.04 -29.11
C GLY A 346 -51.07 25.97 -28.90
N GLU A 347 -51.58 25.44 -27.79
CA GLU A 347 -53.02 25.42 -27.46
C GLU A 347 -53.25 25.88 -26.00
N GLY A 348 -53.48 27.19 -25.80
CA GLY A 348 -53.84 27.72 -24.48
C GLY A 348 -53.82 29.25 -24.31
N THR A 349 -54.57 29.99 -25.14
CA THR A 349 -55.09 31.35 -24.85
C THR A 349 -55.68 31.45 -23.42
N GLN A 350 -55.63 32.52 -22.61
CA GLN A 350 -55.48 33.98 -22.81
C GLN A 350 -55.23 34.67 -21.44
N ASP A 351 -54.39 35.72 -21.43
CA ASP A 351 -54.45 37.02 -20.72
C ASP A 351 -54.87 37.09 -19.21
N VAL A 352 -54.01 37.65 -18.33
CA VAL A 352 -53.94 39.08 -17.91
C VAL A 352 -52.84 39.26 -16.83
N ALA A 353 -52.24 40.45 -16.86
CA ALA A 353 -51.00 40.91 -16.26
C ALA A 353 -50.98 41.24 -14.74
N ASP A 354 -49.72 41.33 -14.27
CA ASP A 354 -49.13 42.31 -13.34
C ASP A 354 -49.16 42.06 -11.81
N PRO A 355 -48.24 42.69 -11.04
CA PRO A 355 -47.27 41.99 -10.19
C PRO A 355 -47.39 42.42 -8.71
N GLU A 356 -46.57 41.84 -7.82
CA GLU A 356 -45.98 42.49 -6.63
C GLU A 356 -45.51 41.40 -5.62
N GLU A 357 -44.21 41.41 -5.29
CA GLU A 357 -43.68 41.01 -3.98
C GLU A 357 -43.99 42.14 -2.96
N PRO A 358 -43.94 42.00 -1.60
CA PRO A 358 -42.99 41.18 -0.81
C PRO A 358 -43.46 40.71 0.61
N SER A 359 -42.50 40.27 1.43
CA SER A 359 -42.44 40.28 2.92
C SER A 359 -43.17 39.14 3.66
N GLU A 360 -42.49 38.27 4.43
CA GLU A 360 -41.85 38.37 5.77
C GLU A 360 -42.73 37.69 6.85
N ASP A 361 -42.04 37.03 7.79
CA ASP A 361 -42.49 36.54 9.12
C ASP A 361 -43.44 35.32 9.18
N GLU A 362 -43.51 34.50 10.23
CA GLU A 362 -42.62 33.94 11.25
C GLU A 362 -43.48 32.84 11.94
N GLU A 363 -42.82 31.82 12.47
CA GLU A 363 -43.17 31.01 13.64
C GLU A 363 -44.57 30.35 13.88
N SER A 364 -44.49 29.01 13.98
CA SER A 364 -44.91 28.17 15.11
C SER A 364 -46.34 27.61 15.27
N SER A 365 -46.33 26.32 15.65
CA SER A 365 -47.22 25.60 16.58
C SER A 365 -48.49 24.91 16.02
N SER A 366 -48.47 23.56 16.09
CA SER A 366 -49.46 22.62 16.71
C SER A 366 -50.96 22.96 16.61
N ASP A 367 -51.89 22.10 16.16
CA ASP A 367 -52.17 20.70 16.54
C ASP A 367 -53.24 20.04 15.60
N GLU A 368 -53.57 18.80 15.93
CA GLU A 368 -54.08 17.60 15.24
C GLU A 368 -55.46 17.54 14.51
N ASP A 369 -55.61 16.35 13.87
CA ASP A 369 -56.79 15.60 13.37
C ASP A 369 -57.43 16.01 12.03
N GLY A 370 -57.66 15.12 11.06
CA GLY A 370 -57.48 13.67 10.97
C GLY A 370 -58.07 13.13 9.65
N ASP A 371 -57.61 11.94 9.29
CA ASP A 371 -58.31 10.86 8.57
C ASP A 371 -57.88 10.42 7.14
N MET A 372 -57.60 9.10 7.11
CA MET A 372 -57.77 8.09 6.05
C MET A 372 -57.09 8.20 4.68
N ALA A 373 -56.04 7.40 4.45
CA ALA A 373 -56.14 6.12 3.71
C ALA A 373 -54.81 5.66 3.05
N THR A 374 -54.35 4.49 3.50
CA THR A 374 -53.66 3.44 2.72
C THR A 374 -52.38 3.78 1.93
N ASN A 375 -51.21 3.34 2.41
CA ASN A 375 -50.44 2.34 1.65
C ASN A 375 -49.37 1.59 2.44
N LYS A 376 -49.15 0.36 1.98
CA LYS A 376 -48.35 -0.75 2.50
C LYS A 376 -46.89 -0.40 2.82
N THR A 377 -46.51 -0.64 4.07
CA THR A 377 -45.13 -0.71 4.55
C THR A 377 -44.40 -1.89 3.90
N ARG A 378 -43.36 -1.61 3.11
CA ARG A 378 -42.33 -2.61 2.73
C ARG A 378 -41.24 -2.65 3.81
N PRO A 379 -40.65 -3.81 4.12
CA PRO A 379 -39.69 -3.94 5.21
C PRO A 379 -38.41 -3.17 4.87
N ARG A 380 -37.92 -2.38 5.82
CA ARG A 380 -36.56 -1.83 5.79
C ARG A 380 -35.59 -3.01 5.71
N LYS A 381 -34.99 -3.24 4.54
CA LYS A 381 -33.87 -4.16 4.40
C LYS A 381 -32.68 -3.54 5.13
N SER A 382 -32.30 -4.16 6.24
CA SER A 382 -31.01 -3.97 6.89
C SER A 382 -29.90 -4.06 5.84
N SER A 383 -29.16 -2.98 5.65
CA SER A 383 -27.90 -2.96 4.91
C SER A 383 -26.97 -4.01 5.54
N LYS A 384 -26.48 -4.95 4.72
CA LYS A 384 -25.39 -5.84 5.17
C LYS A 384 -24.11 -5.00 5.25
N PRO A 385 -23.26 -5.17 6.28
CA PRO A 385 -22.01 -4.44 6.37
C PRO A 385 -21.04 -5.00 5.32
N THR A 386 -20.68 -4.17 4.34
CA THR A 386 -19.64 -4.50 3.36
C THR A 386 -18.29 -4.08 3.95
N SER A 387 -17.66 -4.95 4.72
CA SER A 387 -16.39 -4.65 5.38
C SER A 387 -15.23 -4.68 4.37
N SER A 388 -15.01 -3.58 3.63
CA SER A 388 -13.66 -3.32 3.15
C SER A 388 -12.81 -3.05 4.39
N ASN A 389 -11.77 -3.86 4.65
CA ASN A 389 -10.97 -3.69 5.88
C ASN A 389 -9.99 -2.51 5.78
N LYS A 390 -10.31 -1.50 4.96
CA LYS A 390 -9.49 -0.33 4.71
C LYS A 390 -9.72 0.71 5.84
N PRO A 391 -8.64 1.28 6.41
CA PRO A 391 -8.77 2.37 7.37
C PRO A 391 -9.30 3.64 6.71
N ASN A 392 -10.11 4.41 7.45
CA ASN A 392 -10.66 5.70 7.03
C ASN A 392 -10.41 6.82 8.04
N TYR A 393 -9.97 6.48 9.27
CA TYR A 393 -9.56 7.42 10.30
C TYR A 393 -8.15 7.10 10.78
N PHE A 394 -7.52 8.09 11.40
CA PHE A 394 -6.24 7.92 12.07
C PHE A 394 -6.10 8.88 13.25
N VAL A 395 -5.30 8.50 14.24
CA VAL A 395 -4.92 9.38 15.35
C VAL A 395 -3.53 9.93 15.07
N ALA A 396 -3.34 11.24 15.19
CA ALA A 396 -2.07 11.88 14.89
C ALA A 396 -1.75 13.08 15.78
N VAL A 397 -0.45 13.41 15.83
CA VAL A 397 0.07 14.69 16.31
C VAL A 397 0.25 15.60 15.10
N ARG A 398 -0.36 16.79 15.14
CA ARG A 398 -0.18 17.81 14.10
C ARG A 398 1.19 18.47 14.25
N ILE A 399 1.85 18.74 13.13
CA ILE A 399 3.07 19.57 13.14
C ILE A 399 2.68 21.04 13.12
N THR A 400 3.10 21.77 14.15
CA THR A 400 2.85 23.20 14.35
C THR A 400 4.14 24.02 14.47
N ASP A 401 5.27 23.36 14.77
CA ASP A 401 6.56 24.03 14.96
C ASP A 401 7.01 24.77 13.68
N PRO A 402 7.29 26.09 13.75
CA PRO A 402 7.60 26.90 12.58
C PRO A 402 8.94 26.53 11.91
N ASP A 403 9.89 25.94 12.65
CA ASP A 403 11.16 25.50 12.08
C ASP A 403 10.97 24.27 11.19
N ILE A 404 10.22 23.27 11.68
CA ILE A 404 9.88 22.08 10.88
C ILE A 404 9.11 22.48 9.63
N LEU A 405 8.08 23.34 9.76
CA LEU A 405 7.28 23.79 8.62
C LEU A 405 8.11 24.59 7.60
N ARG A 406 9.09 25.38 8.06
CA ARG A 406 10.03 26.09 7.17
C ARG A 406 10.91 25.10 6.40
N VAL A 407 11.49 24.12 7.07
CA VAL A 407 12.36 23.12 6.41
C VAL A 407 11.54 22.25 5.44
N ALA A 408 10.30 21.91 5.77
CA ALA A 408 9.41 21.20 4.87
C ALA A 408 9.07 22.01 3.59
N ARG A 409 8.85 23.33 3.71
CA ARG A 409 8.70 24.21 2.54
C ARG A 409 9.98 24.26 1.69
N ASP A 410 11.14 24.36 2.33
CA ASP A 410 12.44 24.31 1.63
C ASP A 410 12.62 22.98 0.87
N PHE A 411 12.20 21.87 1.50
CA PHE A 411 12.22 20.53 0.90
C PHE A 411 11.32 20.49 -0.34
N GLN A 412 10.05 20.88 -0.22
CA GLN A 412 9.11 20.92 -1.34
C GLN A 412 9.62 21.77 -2.50
N LYS A 413 10.13 22.98 -2.20
CA LYS A 413 10.70 23.87 -3.21
C LYS A 413 11.89 23.23 -3.93
N CYS A 414 12.80 22.60 -3.19
CA CYS A 414 13.96 21.91 -3.78
C CYS A 414 13.54 20.74 -4.68
N ILE A 415 12.55 19.95 -4.27
CA ILE A 415 12.02 18.85 -5.09
C ILE A 415 11.36 19.40 -6.35
N PHE A 416 10.52 20.41 -6.23
CA PHE A 416 9.83 21.03 -7.36
C PHE A 416 10.82 21.61 -8.40
N GLU A 417 11.86 22.30 -7.95
CA GLU A 417 12.89 22.88 -8.83
C GLU A 417 13.69 21.82 -9.59
N ARG A 418 13.92 20.64 -8.99
CA ARG A 418 14.67 19.54 -9.62
C ARG A 418 13.79 18.61 -10.46
N SER A 419 12.56 18.38 -10.03
CA SER A 419 11.60 17.49 -10.69
C SER A 419 10.15 17.98 -10.46
N PRO A 420 9.62 18.83 -11.36
CA PRO A 420 8.26 19.35 -11.26
C PRO A 420 7.18 18.26 -11.34
N VAL A 421 7.51 17.11 -11.93
CA VAL A 421 6.59 15.98 -12.09
C VAL A 421 6.17 15.42 -10.73
N LEU A 422 7.03 15.55 -9.70
CA LEU A 422 6.77 15.08 -8.34
C LEU A 422 5.92 16.03 -7.49
N ASP A 423 5.50 17.18 -8.02
CA ASP A 423 4.72 18.18 -7.27
C ASP A 423 3.44 17.59 -6.65
N ALA A 424 2.69 16.81 -7.45
CA ALA A 424 1.48 16.14 -7.00
C ALA A 424 1.73 15.06 -5.91
N ALA A 425 2.99 14.64 -5.71
CA ALA A 425 3.37 13.65 -4.70
C ALA A 425 3.78 14.29 -3.36
N LEU A 426 4.02 15.60 -3.34
CA LEU A 426 4.42 16.32 -2.13
C LEU A 426 3.24 16.41 -1.16
N ALA A 427 3.48 16.08 0.11
CA ALA A 427 2.49 16.26 1.15
C ALA A 427 2.34 17.76 1.44
N PRO A 428 1.12 18.35 1.39
CA PRO A 428 0.91 19.76 1.74
C PRO A 428 1.42 20.06 3.15
N VAL A 429 2.03 21.24 3.33
CA VAL A 429 2.66 21.63 4.61
C VAL A 429 1.62 21.70 5.73
N GLU A 430 0.41 22.13 5.37
CA GLU A 430 -0.73 22.26 6.26
C GLU A 430 -1.21 20.91 6.78
N LYS A 431 -0.91 19.80 6.08
CA LYS A 431 -1.30 18.42 6.39
C LYS A 431 -0.20 17.62 7.09
N LEU A 432 0.94 18.23 7.41
CA LEU A 432 2.04 17.54 8.07
C LEU A 432 1.64 17.05 9.48
N HIS A 433 1.84 15.75 9.72
CA HIS A 433 1.49 15.08 10.96
C HIS A 433 2.35 13.83 11.19
N VAL A 434 2.41 13.38 12.44
CA VAL A 434 2.91 12.06 12.82
C VAL A 434 1.74 11.18 13.23
N THR A 435 1.51 10.11 12.50
CA THR A 435 0.42 9.15 12.78
C THR A 435 0.80 8.22 13.92
N LEU A 436 -0.07 8.07 14.91
CA LEU A 436 0.05 7.12 16.01
C LEU A 436 -0.55 5.76 15.64
N CYS A 437 -1.75 5.77 15.10
CA CYS A 437 -2.45 4.56 14.64
C CYS A 437 -3.49 4.89 13.58
N VAL A 438 -3.86 3.90 12.78
CA VAL A 438 -4.98 3.98 11.83
C VAL A 438 -6.14 3.09 12.30
N LEU A 439 -7.36 3.42 11.92
CA LEU A 439 -8.54 2.66 12.29
C LEU A 439 -9.65 2.83 11.26
N ARG A 440 -10.60 1.90 11.31
CA ARG A 440 -11.85 1.97 10.55
C ARG A 440 -13.02 2.26 11.48
N ILE A 441 -13.80 3.28 11.11
CA ILE A 441 -15.03 3.69 11.79
C ILE A 441 -16.14 3.71 10.74
N ASP A 442 -17.14 2.84 10.91
CA ASP A 442 -18.26 2.66 9.98
C ASP A 442 -19.53 3.41 10.43
N ASP A 443 -19.68 3.68 11.73
CA ASP A 443 -20.88 4.30 12.29
C ASP A 443 -20.61 5.33 13.40
N GLN A 444 -21.65 6.11 13.74
CA GLN A 444 -21.57 7.16 14.74
C GLN A 444 -21.30 6.61 16.16
N THR A 445 -21.73 5.39 16.46
CA THR A 445 -21.51 4.76 17.78
C THR A 445 -20.04 4.45 18.00
N GLN A 446 -19.37 3.93 16.96
CA GLN A 446 -17.94 3.69 16.93
C GLN A 446 -17.17 5.02 16.99
N LEU A 447 -17.62 6.05 16.27
CA LEU A 447 -17.01 7.38 16.34
C LEU A 447 -17.07 7.95 17.75
N ASP A 448 -18.23 7.86 18.41
CA ASP A 448 -18.40 8.30 19.79
C ASP A 448 -17.58 7.44 20.77
N ALA A 449 -17.38 6.15 20.49
CA ALA A 449 -16.49 5.30 21.28
C ALA A 449 -15.03 5.77 21.17
N ALA A 450 -14.54 6.08 19.97
CA ALA A 450 -13.20 6.62 19.76
C ALA A 450 -13.02 7.97 20.49
N ARG A 451 -14.01 8.86 20.41
CA ARG A 451 -14.02 10.15 21.15
C ARG A 451 -13.96 9.94 22.67
N ARG A 452 -14.71 8.97 23.20
CA ARG A 452 -14.69 8.62 24.63
C ARG A 452 -13.30 8.13 25.06
N VAL A 453 -12.71 7.20 24.30
CA VAL A 453 -11.37 6.66 24.58
C VAL A 453 -10.32 7.77 24.63
N LEU A 454 -10.27 8.66 23.63
CA LEU A 454 -9.31 9.76 23.62
C LEU A 454 -9.52 10.73 24.79
N ARG A 455 -10.76 11.02 25.16
CA ARG A 455 -11.04 11.87 26.33
C ARG A 455 -10.62 11.22 27.64
N ASP A 456 -10.80 9.90 27.77
CA ASP A 456 -10.40 9.19 28.98
C ASP A 456 -8.88 9.05 29.06
N LEU A 457 -8.18 8.93 27.92
CA LEU A 457 -6.72 9.01 27.83
C LEU A 457 -6.18 10.30 28.46
N LYS A 458 -6.82 11.45 28.27
CA LYS A 458 -6.40 12.72 28.90
C LYS A 458 -6.24 12.62 30.42
N ARG A 459 -7.13 11.88 31.08
CA ARG A 459 -7.09 11.72 32.55
C ARG A 459 -5.93 10.84 33.00
N GLU A 460 -5.47 9.94 32.14
CA GLU A 460 -4.39 9.01 32.40
C GLU A 460 -3.03 9.55 31.93
N SER A 461 -3.00 10.34 30.85
CA SER A 461 -1.76 10.85 30.23
C SER A 461 -0.96 11.73 31.18
N ALA A 462 -1.63 12.53 32.01
CA ALA A 462 -1.00 13.36 33.04
C ALA A 462 -0.16 12.55 34.07
N ARG A 463 -0.41 11.25 34.21
CA ARG A 463 0.33 10.36 35.12
C ARG A 463 1.38 9.51 34.42
N LEU A 464 1.22 9.27 33.13
CA LEU A 464 1.99 8.28 32.36
C LEU A 464 3.07 8.91 31.47
N LEU A 465 2.89 10.18 31.07
CA LEU A 465 3.83 10.86 30.17
C LEU A 465 4.69 11.87 30.96
N PRO A 466 5.96 12.06 30.55
CA PRO A 466 6.74 13.18 31.06
C PRO A 466 6.05 14.50 30.72
N PRO A 467 6.20 15.55 31.55
CA PRO A 467 5.51 16.83 31.39
C PRO A 467 5.89 17.60 30.11
N SER A 468 6.89 17.14 29.37
CA SER A 468 7.34 17.73 28.11
C SER A 468 7.77 16.62 27.15
N LEU A 469 6.81 15.98 26.48
CA LEU A 469 7.10 15.02 25.42
C LEU A 469 7.38 15.77 24.12
N VAL A 470 8.60 15.64 23.59
CA VAL A 470 9.06 16.35 22.39
C VAL A 470 9.64 15.36 21.38
N LEU A 471 9.31 15.55 20.11
CA LEU A 471 9.81 14.80 18.97
C LEU A 471 10.82 15.64 18.19
N ASN A 472 12.08 15.23 18.19
CA ASN A 472 13.12 15.89 17.40
C ASN A 472 13.21 15.25 16.02
N PHE A 473 13.27 16.06 14.96
CA PHE A 473 13.38 15.57 13.60
C PHE A 473 14.72 15.95 12.99
N ARG A 474 15.45 14.94 12.52
CA ARG A 474 16.73 15.11 11.83
C ARG A 474 16.80 14.14 10.66
N GLY A 475 17.13 14.67 9.50
CA GLY A 475 17.32 13.89 8.29
C GLY A 475 16.03 13.48 7.59
N VAL A 476 16.20 12.77 6.49
CA VAL A 476 15.11 12.13 5.75
C VAL A 476 15.46 10.68 5.43
N GLU A 477 14.45 9.84 5.45
CA GLU A 477 14.51 8.41 5.15
C GLU A 477 13.44 8.07 4.12
N THR A 478 13.43 6.81 3.66
CA THR A 478 12.42 6.35 2.72
C THR A 478 11.82 5.00 3.06
N PHE A 479 10.53 4.85 2.78
CA PHE A 479 9.88 3.54 2.71
C PHE A 479 9.88 3.07 1.26
N HIS A 480 10.69 2.05 0.98
CA HIS A 480 10.75 1.39 -0.33
C HIS A 480 10.95 2.39 -1.48
N ASN A 481 11.68 3.48 -1.25
CA ASN A 481 11.90 4.60 -2.18
C ASN A 481 10.60 5.19 -2.79
N ARG A 482 9.44 5.03 -2.14
CA ARG A 482 8.15 5.55 -2.60
C ARG A 482 7.57 6.63 -1.70
N VAL A 483 7.94 6.57 -0.43
CA VAL A 483 7.56 7.56 0.57
C VAL A 483 8.85 8.13 1.12
N VAL A 484 9.03 9.45 1.05
CA VAL A 484 10.11 10.16 1.72
C VAL A 484 9.53 10.81 2.97
N TYR A 485 10.16 10.55 4.11
CA TYR A 485 9.69 11.02 5.40
C TYR A 485 10.85 11.47 6.28
N ALA A 486 10.57 12.32 7.27
CA ALA A 486 11.49 12.58 8.37
C ALA A 486 11.13 11.68 9.55
N ALA A 487 12.10 10.91 10.06
CA ALA A 487 11.91 10.12 11.26
C ALA A 487 12.14 11.02 12.50
N PRO A 488 11.27 10.99 13.51
CA PRO A 488 11.63 11.53 14.81
C PRO A 488 12.72 10.65 15.46
N GLU A 489 13.59 11.25 16.26
CA GLU A 489 14.52 10.52 17.12
C GLU A 489 13.76 9.51 18.00
N ASP A 490 14.38 8.35 18.26
CA ASP A 490 13.72 7.29 19.02
C ASP A 490 13.30 7.78 20.40
N ASN A 491 12.01 7.67 20.67
CA ASN A 491 11.39 8.12 21.91
C ASN A 491 10.47 7.03 22.45
N ALA A 492 10.95 6.31 23.47
CA ALA A 492 10.23 5.22 24.11
C ALA A 492 8.87 5.67 24.69
N ASN A 493 8.77 6.90 25.21
CA ASN A 493 7.51 7.43 25.75
C ASN A 493 6.48 7.65 24.64
N PHE A 494 6.92 8.13 23.47
CA PHE A 494 6.02 8.30 22.32
C PHE A 494 5.57 6.95 21.75
N ARG A 495 6.46 5.96 21.66
CA ARG A 495 6.08 4.58 21.27
C ARG A 495 5.11 3.95 22.26
N ALA A 496 5.34 4.13 23.56
CA ALA A 496 4.43 3.66 24.61
C ALA A 496 3.05 4.33 24.51
N LEU A 497 3.01 5.64 24.23
CA LEU A 497 1.76 6.37 23.98
C LEU A 497 1.01 5.81 22.78
N ALA A 498 1.68 5.65 21.63
CA ALA A 498 1.09 5.10 20.41
C ALA A 498 0.54 3.68 20.64
N GLY A 499 1.31 2.81 21.30
CA GLY A 499 0.88 1.47 21.68
C GLY A 499 -0.33 1.48 22.62
N ARG A 500 -0.34 2.36 23.62
CA ARG A 500 -1.46 2.48 24.55
C ARG A 500 -2.74 2.99 23.88
N VAL A 501 -2.64 4.00 23.02
CA VAL A 501 -3.77 4.51 22.24
C VAL A 501 -4.34 3.41 21.35
N THR A 502 -3.46 2.66 20.67
CA THR A 502 -3.85 1.55 19.81
C THR A 502 -4.58 0.46 20.58
N SER A 503 -4.05 0.06 21.75
CA SER A 503 -4.68 -0.93 22.64
C SER A 503 -6.05 -0.46 23.11
N LEU A 504 -6.17 0.76 23.63
CA LEU A 504 -7.44 1.26 24.17
C LEU A 504 -8.53 1.38 23.11
N LEU A 505 -8.17 1.77 21.88
CA LEU A 505 -9.11 1.80 20.76
C LEU A 505 -9.54 0.38 20.36
N GLY A 506 -8.60 -0.58 20.33
CA GLY A 506 -8.90 -2.00 20.08
C GLY A 506 -9.79 -2.61 21.17
N ASP A 507 -9.51 -2.35 22.44
CA ASP A 507 -10.28 -2.82 23.61
C ASP A 507 -11.70 -2.23 23.63
N ALA A 508 -11.88 -1.03 23.05
CA ALA A 508 -13.19 -0.43 22.82
C ALA A 508 -13.98 -1.07 21.65
N GLY A 509 -13.43 -2.09 21.01
CA GLY A 509 -14.05 -2.84 19.91
C GLY A 509 -13.94 -2.16 18.54
N LEU A 510 -13.02 -1.21 18.37
CA LEU A 510 -12.80 -0.53 17.08
C LEU A 510 -11.92 -1.38 16.16
N ASN A 511 -12.16 -1.26 14.86
CA ASN A 511 -11.40 -1.99 13.87
C ASN A 511 -10.04 -1.31 13.62
N MET A 512 -8.98 -1.93 14.12
CA MET A 512 -7.60 -1.44 14.01
C MET A 512 -6.87 -1.93 12.73
N ALA A 513 -7.61 -2.25 11.66
CA ALA A 513 -7.00 -2.68 10.41
C ALA A 513 -6.13 -1.60 9.76
N GLY A 514 -4.99 -2.01 9.22
CA GLY A 514 -4.02 -1.13 8.56
C GLY A 514 -2.83 -0.72 9.41
N ASN A 515 -2.83 -1.04 10.71
CA ASN A 515 -1.63 -0.94 11.54
C ASN A 515 -0.66 -2.10 11.23
N ARG A 516 0.63 -1.86 11.45
CA ARG A 516 1.69 -2.88 11.37
C ARG A 516 2.04 -3.37 12.76
N ASP A 517 2.61 -4.57 12.86
CA ASP A 517 3.07 -5.14 14.13
C ASP A 517 4.14 -4.25 14.77
N GLU A 518 5.04 -3.71 13.96
CA GLU A 518 6.02 -2.71 14.38
C GLU A 518 5.57 -1.29 14.03
N TYR A 519 5.47 -0.45 15.05
CA TYR A 519 5.12 0.96 14.90
C TYR A 519 6.37 1.81 14.61
N ILE A 520 6.41 2.40 13.41
CA ILE A 520 7.49 3.29 12.97
C ILE A 520 6.91 4.72 12.86
N PRO A 521 7.23 5.61 13.81
CA PRO A 521 6.77 7.00 13.75
C PRO A 521 7.46 7.73 12.59
N HIS A 522 6.72 8.47 11.79
CA HIS A 522 7.26 9.16 10.64
C HIS A 522 6.45 10.40 10.27
N LEU A 523 7.14 11.44 9.80
CA LEU A 523 6.57 12.64 9.22
C LEU A 523 6.67 12.57 7.69
N THR A 524 5.59 12.25 7.01
CA THR A 524 5.60 12.09 5.54
C THR A 524 5.76 13.43 4.83
N LEU A 525 6.78 13.56 3.97
CA LEU A 525 7.05 14.76 3.16
C LEU A 525 6.65 14.56 1.69
N LEU A 526 6.81 13.34 1.17
CA LEU A 526 6.47 12.98 -0.21
C LEU A 526 5.95 11.54 -0.23
N LYS A 527 4.87 11.30 -0.98
CA LYS A 527 4.28 9.96 -1.14
C LYS A 527 3.84 9.72 -2.58
N LEU A 528 4.47 8.75 -3.23
CA LEU A 528 4.04 8.25 -4.54
C LEU A 528 2.89 7.26 -4.39
N SER A 529 1.78 7.52 -5.09
CA SER A 529 0.71 6.55 -5.24
C SER A 529 1.07 5.47 -6.27
N LYS A 530 0.37 4.33 -6.26
CA LYS A 530 0.63 3.24 -7.24
C LYS A 530 0.35 3.68 -8.68
N SER A 531 -0.64 4.56 -8.89
CA SER A 531 -0.94 5.12 -10.22
C SER A 531 0.17 6.05 -10.68
N MET A 532 0.65 6.93 -9.80
CA MET A 532 1.77 7.83 -10.09
C MET A 532 3.04 7.06 -10.42
N CYS A 533 3.37 5.99 -9.68
CA CYS A 533 4.52 5.14 -10.02
C CYS A 533 4.41 4.56 -11.44
N LYS A 534 3.22 4.13 -11.87
CA LYS A 534 3.02 3.58 -13.24
C LYS A 534 3.15 4.68 -14.29
N GLU A 535 2.52 5.83 -14.07
CA GLU A 535 2.53 6.96 -14.99
C GLU A 535 3.95 7.53 -15.14
N MET A 536 4.62 7.79 -14.02
CA MET A 536 5.97 8.35 -13.99
C MET A 536 7.04 7.38 -14.51
N ALA A 537 6.85 6.07 -14.33
CA ALA A 537 7.70 5.07 -14.99
C ALA A 537 7.50 5.06 -16.51
N SER A 538 6.28 5.33 -16.99
CA SER A 538 5.97 5.35 -18.43
C SER A 538 6.55 6.57 -19.16
N CYS A 539 6.68 7.72 -18.47
CA CYS A 539 7.28 8.93 -19.03
C CYS A 539 8.79 9.06 -18.73
N GLY A 540 9.40 8.07 -18.07
CA GLY A 540 10.84 8.05 -17.74
C GLY A 540 11.25 9.05 -16.65
N ALA A 541 10.29 9.58 -15.89
CA ALA A 541 10.52 10.57 -14.84
C ALA A 541 10.88 9.95 -13.47
N LEU A 542 10.70 8.64 -13.31
CA LEU A 542 11.17 7.86 -12.15
C LEU A 542 12.13 6.76 -12.62
N SER A 543 13.14 6.47 -11.79
CA SER A 543 13.94 5.27 -11.96
C SER A 543 13.08 4.03 -11.65
N ALA A 544 13.52 2.85 -12.08
CA ALA A 544 12.90 1.58 -11.70
C ALA A 544 12.86 1.37 -10.17
N GLU A 545 13.70 2.11 -9.44
CA GLU A 545 13.94 2.01 -8.00
C GLU A 545 13.15 3.04 -7.18
N GLY A 546 12.37 3.95 -7.79
CA GLY A 546 11.53 4.93 -7.08
C GLY A 546 12.06 6.36 -7.11
N VAL A 547 11.85 7.11 -6.03
CA VAL A 547 12.31 8.51 -5.90
C VAL A 547 13.82 8.53 -5.77
N ASP A 548 14.49 9.19 -6.71
CA ASP A 548 15.94 9.32 -6.74
C ASP A 548 16.47 10.06 -5.48
N PRO A 549 17.37 9.45 -4.68
CA PRO A 549 17.96 10.07 -3.51
C PRO A 549 18.69 11.38 -3.76
N THR A 550 19.20 11.59 -4.99
CA THR A 550 19.87 12.85 -5.35
C THR A 550 18.93 14.05 -5.30
N LEU A 551 17.61 13.86 -5.34
CA LEU A 551 16.64 14.95 -5.25
C LEU A 551 16.57 15.59 -3.86
N TYR A 552 16.83 14.81 -2.81
CA TYR A 552 16.75 15.21 -1.41
C TYR A 552 18.07 15.06 -0.64
N ASP A 553 19.19 14.94 -1.35
CA ASP A 553 20.55 14.86 -0.82
C ASP A 553 20.86 15.89 0.27
N ARG A 554 20.41 17.14 0.09
CA ARG A 554 20.58 18.26 1.04
C ARG A 554 19.85 18.09 2.36
N PHE A 555 18.94 17.12 2.46
CA PHE A 555 18.06 16.93 3.61
C PHE A 555 18.37 15.68 4.42
N VAL A 556 19.28 14.81 3.94
CA VAL A 556 19.62 13.51 4.58
C VAL A 556 20.07 13.67 6.03
N ASP A 557 20.84 14.72 6.35
CA ASP A 557 21.33 15.00 7.71
C ASP A 557 20.80 16.33 8.28
N ARG A 558 19.85 16.97 7.59
CA ARG A 558 19.41 18.32 7.94
C ARG A 558 18.54 18.29 9.19
N GLN A 559 18.78 19.22 10.11
CA GLN A 559 17.90 19.42 11.26
C GLN A 559 16.60 20.08 10.80
N PHE A 560 15.46 19.47 11.14
CA PHE A 560 14.13 20.02 10.84
C PHE A 560 13.64 20.89 12.01
N GLY A 561 13.75 20.38 13.23
CA GLY A 561 13.27 21.08 14.43
C GLY A 561 12.75 20.10 15.48
N ALA A 562 11.94 20.60 16.40
CA ALA A 562 11.37 19.83 17.50
C ALA A 562 9.87 20.14 17.64
N GLN A 563 9.05 19.10 17.73
CA GLN A 563 7.60 19.22 17.91
C GLN A 563 7.20 18.76 19.31
N ALA A 564 6.57 19.63 20.08
CA ALA A 564 5.92 19.26 21.33
C ALA A 564 4.65 18.42 21.05
N VAL A 565 4.46 17.36 21.83
CA VAL A 565 3.32 16.44 21.73
C VAL A 565 2.26 16.86 22.75
N ASP A 566 1.57 17.96 22.46
CA ASP A 566 0.60 18.56 23.38
C ASP A 566 -0.82 18.06 23.12
N GLU A 567 -1.17 17.82 21.85
CA GLU A 567 -2.52 17.43 21.43
C GLU A 567 -2.51 16.21 20.51
N LEU A 568 -3.52 15.35 20.67
CA LEU A 568 -3.83 14.26 19.75
C LEU A 568 -5.13 14.58 19.01
N HIS A 569 -5.14 14.34 17.70
CA HIS A 569 -6.30 14.55 16.84
C HIS A 569 -6.78 13.23 16.24
N LEU A 570 -8.09 12.99 16.29
CA LEU A 570 -8.75 11.94 15.52
C LEU A 570 -9.16 12.53 14.17
N CYS A 571 -8.49 12.11 13.10
CA CYS A 571 -8.60 12.70 11.78
C CYS A 571 -9.31 11.77 10.78
N SER A 572 -10.21 12.33 9.97
CA SER A 572 -10.79 11.66 8.81
C SER A 572 -9.85 11.77 7.60
N MET A 573 -9.62 10.67 6.88
CA MET A 573 -8.73 10.64 5.72
C MET A 573 -9.33 11.34 4.48
N GLY A 574 -10.65 11.46 4.38
CA GLY A 574 -11.35 11.94 3.19
C GLY A 574 -11.73 13.42 3.20
N SER A 575 -11.61 14.09 4.35
CA SER A 575 -12.14 15.45 4.55
C SER A 575 -11.06 16.41 5.04
N THR A 576 -11.15 17.67 4.62
CA THR A 576 -10.17 18.72 4.94
C THR A 576 -10.89 19.90 5.59
N ARG A 577 -10.28 20.49 6.62
CA ARG A 577 -10.75 21.68 7.33
C ARG A 577 -10.45 22.96 6.55
N HIS A 578 -11.01 24.07 7.01
CA HIS A 578 -10.75 25.40 6.45
C HIS A 578 -9.28 25.84 6.55
N ASP A 579 -8.52 25.34 7.52
CA ASP A 579 -7.09 25.63 7.72
C ASP A 579 -6.16 24.69 6.94
N GLY A 580 -6.71 23.84 6.06
CA GLY A 580 -5.97 22.91 5.22
C GLY A 580 -5.56 21.60 5.91
N PHE A 581 -5.70 21.49 7.23
CA PHE A 581 -5.47 20.24 7.95
C PHE A 581 -6.62 19.25 7.76
N TYR A 582 -6.44 17.98 8.16
CA TYR A 582 -7.49 16.97 8.11
C TYR A 582 -8.69 17.33 8.98
N GLN A 583 -9.89 16.92 8.58
CA GLN A 583 -11.09 17.03 9.42
C GLN A 583 -10.88 16.28 10.74
N CYS A 584 -10.92 17.02 11.85
CA CYS A 584 -10.74 16.45 13.18
C CYS A 584 -12.11 16.19 13.82
N GLU A 585 -12.42 14.93 14.09
CA GLU A 585 -13.64 14.51 14.80
C GLU A 585 -13.51 14.62 16.31
N ALA A 586 -12.28 14.66 16.80
CA ALA A 586 -11.93 14.94 18.19
C ALA A 586 -10.51 15.51 18.25
N SER A 587 -10.26 16.31 19.27
CA SER A 587 -8.92 16.79 19.63
C SER A 587 -8.80 16.80 21.14
N VAL A 588 -7.69 16.28 21.65
CA VAL A 588 -7.48 16.09 23.08
C VAL A 588 -6.07 16.54 23.44
N GLY A 589 -5.98 17.54 24.33
CA GLY A 589 -4.73 17.92 24.98
C GLY A 589 -4.30 16.85 26.00
N LEU A 590 -3.03 16.47 25.97
CA LEU A 590 -2.42 15.44 26.82
C LEU A 590 -2.00 15.98 28.19
N PHE A 591 -1.79 17.28 28.30
CA PHE A 591 -1.40 17.98 29.52
C PHE A 591 -2.53 18.93 29.95
N ASP A 592 -2.70 19.11 31.25
CA ASP A 592 -3.64 20.10 31.78
C ASP A 592 -3.03 21.50 31.66
N GLU A 593 -3.78 22.43 31.07
CA GLU A 593 -3.45 23.86 31.11
C GLU A 593 -3.35 24.26 32.59
N HIS A 594 -2.15 24.69 33.01
CA HIS A 594 -1.88 25.14 34.37
C HIS A 594 -2.50 26.51 34.64
#